data_AF-A0A941DPI2-F1
#
_entry.id   AF-A0A941DPI2-F1
#
_cell.length_a   1.000
_cell.length_b   1.000
_cell.length_c   1.000
_cell.angle_alpha   90.00
_cell.angle_beta   90.00
_cell.angle_gamma   90.00
#
_symmetry.space_group_name_H-M   'P 1'
#
loop_
_entity.id
_entity.type
_entity.pdbx_description
1 polymer ?
#
loop_
_entity_poly.entity_id
_entity_poly.type
_entity_poly.pdbx_seq_one_letter_code
_entity_poly.pdbx_strand_id
1 'polypeptide(L)'
;KARKVNVVQGVGQFLSPYHIEVTAADGSKKVVQFKQAIIAAGSSVVNLPFVPVDPRIVDSTGALELRQVPKRMLVIGGGIIGLEMATVYSTLGARIDVVEMMDGLMQGADRDM
;
A
#
# COMPACT_ATOMS: atom_id res chain seq x y z
N LYS A 1 7.21 -9.80 -25.37
CA LYS A 1 5.84 -9.91 -25.97
C LYS A 1 5.43 -11.36 -26.28
N ALA A 2 5.65 -12.34 -25.38
CA ALA A 2 5.47 -13.77 -25.72
C ALA A 2 4.03 -14.30 -25.58
N ARG A 3 3.14 -13.60 -24.85
CA ARG A 3 1.79 -14.10 -24.50
C ARG A 3 0.64 -13.51 -25.32
N LYS A 4 0.93 -12.70 -26.35
CA LYS A 4 -0.09 -12.03 -27.20
C LYS A 4 -1.14 -11.23 -26.40
N VAL A 5 -0.75 -10.68 -25.24
CA VAL A 5 -1.61 -9.83 -24.41
C VAL A 5 -1.62 -8.40 -24.98
N ASN A 6 -2.81 -7.82 -25.09
CA ASN A 6 -2.97 -6.40 -25.39
C ASN A 6 -2.91 -5.60 -24.09
N VAL A 7 -2.03 -4.61 -24.02
CA VAL A 7 -1.85 -3.74 -22.85
C VAL A 7 -2.41 -2.37 -23.18
N VAL A 8 -3.39 -1.93 -22.40
CA VAL A 8 -3.96 -0.58 -22.47
C VAL A 8 -3.61 0.12 -21.16
N GLN A 9 -2.90 1.25 -21.24
CA GLN A 9 -2.44 2.00 -20.07
C GLN A 9 -3.40 3.15 -19.78
N GLY A 10 -3.81 3.27 -18.51
CA GLY A 10 -4.70 4.32 -18.03
C GLY A 10 -5.54 3.89 -16.84
N VAL A 11 -6.40 4.79 -16.35
CA VAL A 11 -7.37 4.50 -15.29
C VAL A 11 -8.59 3.83 -15.91
N GLY A 12 -8.91 2.62 -15.45
CA GLY A 12 -10.07 1.85 -15.90
C GLY A 12 -11.29 2.10 -15.03
N GLN A 13 -12.42 2.49 -15.64
CA GLN A 13 -13.71 2.65 -14.97
C GLN A 13 -14.80 1.88 -15.71
N PHE A 14 -15.56 1.03 -15.00
CA PHE A 14 -16.66 0.29 -15.60
C PHE A 14 -17.77 1.27 -16.04
N LEU A 15 -18.15 1.17 -17.31
CA LEU A 15 -19.33 1.87 -17.85
C LEU A 15 -20.57 0.98 -17.80
N SER A 16 -20.37 -0.34 -17.86
CA SER A 16 -21.41 -1.36 -17.81
C SER A 16 -20.79 -2.71 -17.39
N PRO A 17 -21.60 -3.77 -17.19
CA PRO A 17 -21.06 -5.11 -16.90
C PRO A 17 -20.12 -5.69 -17.96
N TYR A 18 -20.07 -5.12 -19.18
CA TYR A 18 -19.29 -5.63 -20.31
C TYR A 18 -18.39 -4.58 -20.98
N HIS A 19 -18.28 -3.38 -20.41
CA HIS A 19 -17.46 -2.29 -20.95
C HIS A 19 -16.71 -1.56 -19.86
N ILE A 20 -15.42 -1.31 -20.12
CA ILE A 20 -14.56 -0.47 -19.29
C ILE A 20 -14.03 0.68 -20.15
N GLU A 21 -14.13 1.90 -19.66
CA GLU A 21 -13.43 3.06 -20.22
C GLU A 21 -12.04 3.12 -19.60
N VAL A 22 -11.02 3.26 -20.44
CA VAL A 22 -9.65 3.53 -20.01
C VAL A 22 -9.33 4.97 -20.38
N THR A 23 -9.06 5.78 -19.36
CA THR A 23 -8.58 7.16 -19.53
C THR A 23 -7.06 7.16 -19.43
N ALA A 24 -6.37 7.50 -20.52
CA ALA A 24 -4.92 7.59 -20.57
C ALA A 24 -4.40 8.89 -19.90
N ALA A 25 -3.08 8.98 -19.69
CA ALA A 25 -2.45 10.12 -19.02
C ALA A 25 -2.62 11.45 -19.77
N ASP A 26 -2.82 11.41 -21.09
CA ASP A 26 -3.11 12.58 -21.94
C ASP A 26 -4.60 12.95 -21.95
N GLY A 27 -5.43 12.26 -21.17
CA GLY A 27 -6.87 12.45 -21.11
C GLY A 27 -7.66 11.77 -22.23
N SER A 28 -7.00 11.11 -23.19
CA SER A 28 -7.69 10.35 -24.22
C SER A 28 -8.43 9.15 -23.63
N LYS A 29 -9.58 8.83 -24.21
CA LYS A 29 -10.48 7.79 -23.71
C LYS A 29 -10.62 6.65 -24.72
N LYS A 30 -10.58 5.42 -24.22
CA LYS A 30 -10.80 4.22 -25.01
C LYS A 30 -11.76 3.29 -24.29
N VAL A 31 -12.84 2.91 -24.96
CA VAL A 31 -13.76 1.88 -24.44
C VAL A 31 -13.27 0.51 -24.88
N VAL A 32 -13.16 -0.41 -23.93
CA VAL A 32 -12.84 -1.82 -24.17
C VAL A 32 -14.04 -2.66 -23.81
N GLN A 33 -14.57 -3.38 -24.79
CA GLN A 33 -15.60 -4.39 -24.60
C GLN A 33 -14.97 -5.72 -24.21
N PHE A 34 -15.61 -6.45 -23.29
CA PHE A 34 -15.17 -7.77 -22.85
C PHE A 34 -16.35 -8.70 -22.58
N LYS A 35 -16.09 -10.01 -22.56
CA LYS A 35 -17.07 -11.02 -22.13
C LYS A 35 -17.00 -11.32 -20.65
N GLN A 36 -15.80 -11.25 -20.07
CA GLN A 36 -15.49 -11.55 -18.68
C GLN A 36 -14.45 -10.54 -18.19
N ALA A 37 -14.50 -10.20 -16.90
CA ALA A 37 -13.56 -9.29 -16.25
C ALA A 37 -13.00 -9.92 -14.98
N ILE A 38 -11.70 -9.72 -14.75
CA ILE A 38 -11.01 -10.04 -13.50
C ILE A 38 -10.60 -8.69 -12.89
N ILE A 39 -11.07 -8.40 -11.69
CA ILE A 39 -10.69 -7.18 -10.96
C ILE A 39 -9.44 -7.49 -10.14
N ALA A 40 -8.35 -6.82 -10.46
CA ALA A 40 -7.06 -6.96 -9.79
C ALA A 40 -6.45 -5.57 -9.47
N ALA A 41 -7.27 -4.68 -8.89
CA ALA A 41 -6.88 -3.29 -8.61
C ALA A 41 -5.92 -3.13 -7.41
N GLY A 42 -5.66 -4.20 -6.66
CA GLY A 42 -4.83 -4.17 -5.46
C GLY A 42 -5.52 -3.53 -4.26
N SER A 43 -4.71 -3.04 -3.31
CA SER A 43 -5.13 -2.33 -2.11
C SER A 43 -4.32 -1.05 -1.93
N SER A 44 -4.75 -0.18 -1.01
CA SER A 44 -4.05 1.04 -0.64
C SER A 44 -3.92 1.14 0.88
N VAL A 45 -2.99 1.99 1.33
CA VAL A 45 -2.79 2.29 2.75
C VAL A 45 -4.05 2.93 3.35
N VAL A 46 -4.32 2.64 4.61
CA VAL A 46 -5.42 3.27 5.36
C VAL A 46 -4.90 4.60 5.94
N ASN A 47 -5.58 5.69 5.60
CA ASN A 47 -5.27 7.00 6.18
C ASN A 47 -6.00 7.18 7.51
N LEU A 48 -5.25 7.54 8.56
CA LEU A 48 -5.80 7.85 9.87
C LEU A 48 -6.24 9.33 9.90
N PRO A 49 -7.53 9.65 10.04
CA PRO A 49 -8.05 11.01 9.83
C PRO A 49 -7.58 12.04 10.86
N PHE A 50 -7.09 11.60 12.01
CA PHE A 50 -6.56 12.46 13.07
C PHE A 50 -5.08 12.79 12.92
N VAL A 51 -4.39 12.14 11.97
CA VAL A 51 -2.96 12.33 11.78
C VAL A 51 -2.74 13.51 10.82
N PRO A 52 -1.95 14.53 11.20
CA PRO A 52 -1.73 15.69 10.34
C PRO A 52 -0.87 15.30 9.12
N VAL A 53 -1.00 16.09 8.06
CA VAL A 53 -0.08 15.99 6.92
C VAL A 53 1.27 16.57 7.33
N ASP A 54 2.28 15.71 7.49
CA ASP A 54 3.65 16.09 7.83
C ASP A 54 4.62 15.14 7.12
N PRO A 55 5.71 15.62 6.48
CA PRO A 55 6.65 14.76 5.75
C PRO A 55 7.39 13.73 6.61
N ARG A 56 7.36 13.87 7.95
CA ARG A 56 7.93 12.89 8.88
C ARG A 56 6.97 11.74 9.18
N ILE A 57 5.69 11.90 8.85
CA ILE A 57 4.65 10.90 9.01
C ILE A 57 4.53 10.21 7.65
N VAL A 58 5.02 8.98 7.60
CA VAL A 58 5.15 8.22 6.35
C VAL A 58 4.37 6.92 6.47
N ASP A 59 3.88 6.44 5.33
CA ASP A 59 3.37 5.08 5.18
C ASP A 59 4.54 4.11 4.93
N SER A 60 4.23 2.85 4.61
CA SER A 60 5.25 1.84 4.32
C SER A 60 6.07 2.16 3.06
N THR A 61 5.52 2.87 2.09
CA THR A 61 6.27 3.30 0.89
C THR A 61 7.28 4.37 1.27
N GLY A 62 6.83 5.43 1.96
CA GLY A 62 7.71 6.51 2.41
C GLY A 62 8.77 6.03 3.42
N ALA A 63 8.42 5.04 4.25
CA ALA A 63 9.38 4.42 5.17
C ALA A 63 10.52 3.71 4.44
N LEU A 64 10.34 3.21 3.21
CA LEU A 64 11.43 2.63 2.41
C LEU A 64 12.34 3.70 1.77
N GLU A 65 11.87 4.95 1.71
CA GLU A 65 12.54 6.06 1.01
C GLU A 65 13.20 7.07 1.97
N LEU A 66 13.21 6.80 3.28
CA LEU A 66 13.84 7.70 4.25
C LEU A 66 15.33 7.85 3.96
N ARG A 67 15.78 9.10 3.78
CA ARG A 67 17.17 9.43 3.44
C ARG A 67 18.14 9.27 4.60
N GLN A 68 17.64 9.13 5.82
CA GLN A 68 18.44 9.03 7.03
C GLN A 68 17.74 8.13 8.04
N VAL A 69 18.54 7.42 8.85
CA VAL A 69 18.02 6.60 9.95
C VAL A 69 17.56 7.55 11.07
N PRO A 70 16.27 7.50 11.47
CA PRO A 70 15.79 8.33 12.57
C PRO A 70 16.36 7.85 13.90
N LYS A 71 16.64 8.76 14.84
CA LYS A 71 17.05 8.38 16.20
C LYS A 71 15.95 7.65 16.96
N ARG A 72 14.70 8.03 16.70
CA ARG A 72 13.48 7.44 17.27
C ARG A 72 12.42 7.32 16.20
N MET A 73 11.70 6.21 16.19
CA MET A 73 10.60 5.96 15.26
C MET A 73 9.42 5.34 16.00
N LEU A 74 8.24 5.90 15.79
CA LEU A 74 6.97 5.34 16.27
C LEU A 74 6.34 4.57 15.11
N VAL A 75 6.01 3.31 15.34
CA VAL A 75 5.21 2.50 14.41
C VAL A 75 3.80 2.38 14.97
N ILE A 76 2.82 2.81 14.18
CA ILE A 76 1.39 2.72 14.53
C ILE A 76 0.81 1.51 13.80
N GLY A 77 0.38 0.50 14.56
CA GLY A 77 -0.08 -0.80 14.06
C GLY A 77 1.01 -1.88 14.19
N GLY A 78 0.65 -2.96 14.87
CA GLY A 78 1.46 -4.15 15.17
C GLY A 78 1.30 -5.29 14.18
N GLY A 79 0.96 -4.98 12.93
CA GLY A 79 0.88 -5.94 11.84
C GLY A 79 2.24 -6.19 11.16
N ILE A 80 2.27 -7.15 10.23
CA ILE A 80 3.48 -7.62 9.54
C ILE A 80 4.32 -6.46 9.00
N ILE A 81 3.72 -5.57 8.20
CA ILE A 81 4.43 -4.46 7.56
C ILE A 81 5.09 -3.53 8.59
N GLY A 82 4.36 -3.19 9.66
CA GLY A 82 4.87 -2.32 10.72
C GLY A 82 6.06 -2.94 11.44
N LEU A 83 5.98 -4.24 11.75
CA LEU A 83 7.04 -4.98 12.44
C LEU A 83 8.26 -5.26 11.57
N GLU A 84 8.08 -5.51 10.27
CA GLU A 84 9.19 -5.62 9.31
C GLU A 84 9.96 -4.30 9.25
N MET A 85 9.27 -3.17 9.10
CA MET A 85 9.91 -1.86 9.10
C MET A 85 10.57 -1.54 10.44
N ALA A 86 9.90 -1.83 11.55
CA ALA A 86 10.49 -1.71 12.89
C ALA A 86 11.80 -2.48 13.01
N THR A 87 11.84 -3.71 12.50
CA THR A 87 13.03 -4.57 12.55
C THR A 87 14.18 -3.97 11.74
N VAL A 88 13.90 -3.51 10.51
CA VAL A 88 14.90 -2.85 9.66
C VAL A 88 15.49 -1.63 10.35
N TYR A 89 14.64 -0.71 10.84
CA TYR A 89 15.11 0.53 11.45
C TYR A 89 15.78 0.34 12.81
N SER A 90 15.29 -0.61 13.63
CA SER A 90 15.93 -1.02 14.87
C SER A 90 17.35 -1.52 14.63
N THR A 91 17.54 -2.37 13.62
CA THR A 91 18.87 -2.91 13.23
C THR A 91 19.82 -1.80 12.79
N LEU A 92 19.30 -0.75 12.17
CA LEU A 92 20.07 0.43 11.76
C LEU A 92 20.36 1.40 12.93
N GLY A 93 19.87 1.12 14.13
CA GLY A 93 20.15 1.90 15.35
C GLY A 93 19.05 2.88 15.77
N ALA A 94 17.88 2.86 15.11
CA ALA A 94 16.74 3.63 15.58
C ALA A 94 16.13 3.00 16.83
N ARG A 95 15.80 3.80 17.84
CA ARG A 95 14.94 3.32 18.94
C ARG A 95 13.49 3.27 18.46
N ILE A 96 12.89 2.09 18.48
CA ILE A 96 11.52 1.87 18.02
C ILE A 96 10.54 1.80 19.19
N ASP A 97 9.43 2.51 19.07
CA ASP A 97 8.23 2.33 19.89
C ASP A 97 7.11 1.82 18.97
N VAL A 98 6.44 0.71 19.30
CA VAL A 98 5.29 0.18 18.53
C VAL A 98 4.03 0.35 19.35
N VAL A 99 2.98 0.93 18.76
CA VAL A 99 1.66 1.06 19.39
C VAL A 99 0.63 0.28 18.60
N GLU A 100 -0.11 -0.58 19.30
CA GLU A 100 -1.18 -1.42 18.75
C GLU A 100 -2.44 -1.20 19.59
N MET A 101 -3.58 -1.08 18.92
CA MET A 101 -4.89 -0.89 19.56
C MET A 101 -5.46 -2.22 20.06
N MET A 102 -5.13 -3.33 19.40
CA MET A 102 -5.56 -4.67 19.78
C MET A 102 -4.73 -5.22 20.96
N ASP A 103 -5.20 -6.30 21.57
CA ASP A 103 -4.61 -6.91 22.78
C ASP A 103 -3.20 -7.52 22.56
N GLY A 104 -2.70 -7.53 21.33
CA GLY A 104 -1.42 -8.12 20.97
C GLY A 104 -1.03 -7.82 19.53
N LEU A 105 0.27 -7.96 19.26
CA LEU A 105 0.84 -7.86 17.92
C LEU A 105 0.47 -9.10 17.10
N MET A 106 0.55 -9.00 15.76
CA MET A 106 0.47 -10.16 14.86
C MET A 106 -0.72 -11.09 15.11
N GLN A 107 -1.94 -10.54 15.29
CA GLN A 107 -3.15 -11.33 15.61
C GLN A 107 -3.47 -12.49 14.66
N GLY A 108 -2.92 -12.49 13.43
CA GLY A 108 -3.07 -13.58 12.46
C GLY A 108 -2.08 -14.74 12.64
N ALA A 109 -1.07 -14.60 13.49
CA ALA A 109 -0.12 -15.64 13.83
C ALA A 109 -0.58 -16.45 15.06
N ASP A 110 0.02 -17.62 15.26
CA ASP A 110 -0.16 -18.39 16.48
C ASP A 110 0.37 -17.58 17.68
N ARG A 111 -0.34 -17.65 18.82
CA ARG A 111 0.00 -16.89 20.02
C ARG A 111 1.22 -17.41 20.76
N ASP A 112 1.60 -18.65 20.50
CA ASP A 112 2.79 -19.27 21.10
C ASP A 112 4.10 -18.90 20.38
N MET A 113 4.03 -18.09 19.31
CA MET A 113 5.17 -17.52 18.57
C MET A 113 5.59 -16.15 19.11
#